data_AF-A0A6B3NUA9-F1
#
_entry.id   AF-A0A6B3NUA9-F1
#
_cell.length_a   1.000
_cell.length_b   1.000
_cell.length_c   1.000
_cell.angle_alpha   90.00
_cell.angle_beta   90.00
_cell.angle_gamma   90.00
#
_symmetry.space_group_name_H-M   'P 1'
#
loop_
_entity.id
_entity.type
_entity.pdbx_description
1 polymer ?
#
loop_
_entity_poly.entity_id
_entity_poly.type
_entity_poly.pdbx_seq_one_letter_code
_entity_poly.pdbx_strand_id
1 'polypeptide(L)'
;MVKPVVDVSVIFLEDLQIVNLVRRCQAKLGKNRQFLPNGQSAKSGLNKSLQDAATYQFLEVLEYVAWKLGKKIIKVDPKGTSQHCWECLNQVPKSLSERFAPRHERHSCPKCGQELDRDYNSALLIQKIGLLSTQGEDITSVKTAVKASLAEESLALP
;
A
#
# COMPACT_ATOMS: atom_id res chain seq x y z
N MET A 1 10.00 -19.31 -22.60
CA MET A 1 9.96 -17.95 -23.17
C MET A 1 10.19 -16.95 -22.04
N VAL A 2 11.35 -16.30 -22.00
CA VAL A 2 11.60 -15.21 -21.05
C VAL A 2 10.85 -13.99 -21.59
N LYS A 3 9.88 -13.46 -20.84
CA LYS A 3 9.23 -12.20 -21.21
C LYS A 3 10.32 -11.12 -21.33
N PRO A 4 10.28 -10.25 -22.34
CA PRO A 4 11.27 -9.19 -22.47
C PRO A 4 11.29 -8.37 -21.18
N VAL A 5 12.49 -8.18 -20.64
CA VAL A 5 12.70 -7.28 -19.50
C VAL A 5 12.38 -5.88 -19.99
N VAL A 6 11.26 -5.35 -19.52
CA VAL A 6 10.84 -3.99 -19.84
C VAL A 6 11.80 -3.06 -19.10
N ASP A 7 12.48 -2.17 -19.82
CA ASP A 7 13.29 -1.16 -19.16
C ASP A 7 12.35 -0.17 -18.46
N VAL A 8 12.49 -0.03 -17.14
CA VAL A 8 11.67 0.86 -16.33
C VAL A 8 12.52 2.03 -15.83
N SER A 9 11.98 3.24 -15.87
CA SER A 9 12.69 4.45 -15.41
C SER A 9 12.41 4.76 -13.93
N VAL A 10 11.21 4.42 -13.47
CA VAL A 10 10.70 4.74 -12.14
C VAL A 10 10.01 3.51 -11.55
N ILE A 11 10.23 3.28 -10.27
CA ILE A 11 9.59 2.23 -9.47
C ILE A 11 8.81 2.92 -8.35
N PHE A 12 7.54 2.54 -8.18
CA PHE A 12 6.68 3.06 -7.13
C PHE A 12 6.54 2.04 -6.02
N LEU A 13 6.71 2.48 -4.78
CA LEU A 13 6.65 1.64 -3.59
C LEU A 13 5.73 2.28 -2.55
N GLU A 14 5.12 1.44 -1.71
CA GLU A 14 4.43 1.95 -0.53
C GLU A 14 5.44 2.52 0.48
N ASP A 15 5.13 3.68 1.06
CA ASP A 15 5.88 4.26 2.17
C ASP A 15 5.51 3.59 3.51
N LEU A 16 5.72 2.27 3.58
CA LEU A 16 5.48 1.52 4.80
C LEU A 16 6.48 1.95 5.86
N GLN A 17 5.96 2.47 6.97
CA GLN A 17 6.74 2.84 8.14
C GLN A 17 7.14 1.59 8.93
N ILE A 18 7.96 0.71 8.32
CA ILE A 18 8.30 -0.63 8.83
C ILE A 18 8.88 -0.56 10.24
N VAL A 19 9.75 0.42 10.51
CA VAL A 19 10.32 0.65 11.85
C VAL A 19 9.24 0.82 12.92
N ASN A 20 8.18 1.58 12.61
CA ASN A 20 7.04 1.77 13.52
C ASN A 20 6.18 0.49 13.60
N LEU A 21 6.04 -0.21 12.48
CA LEU A 21 5.31 -1.48 12.41
C LEU A 21 5.99 -2.60 13.19
N VAL A 22 7.31 -2.60 13.38
CA VAL A 22 8.00 -3.63 14.19
C VAL A 22 8.29 -3.19 15.62
N ARG A 23 8.21 -1.88 15.91
CA ARG A 23 8.46 -1.33 17.26
C ARG A 23 7.59 -2.00 18.32
N ARG A 24 8.20 -2.39 19.44
CA ARG A 24 7.51 -2.95 20.60
C ARG A 24 6.51 -1.94 21.19
N CYS A 25 5.33 -2.41 21.56
CA CYS A 25 4.35 -1.62 22.30
C CYS A 25 4.89 -1.30 23.70
N GLN A 26 4.72 -0.05 24.14
CA GLN A 26 5.12 0.37 25.48
C GLN A 26 4.29 -0.35 26.55
N ALA A 27 4.93 -0.74 27.65
CA ALA A 27 4.25 -1.37 28.78
C ALA A 27 3.30 -0.36 29.43
N LYS A 28 2.07 -0.79 29.75
CA LYS A 28 1.09 0.02 30.47
C LYS A 28 1.04 -0.45 31.92
N LEU A 29 1.23 0.46 32.88
CA LEU A 29 1.11 0.17 34.30
C LEU A 29 -0.25 0.63 34.82
N GLY A 30 -0.92 -0.22 35.59
CA GLY A 30 -2.13 0.11 36.32
C GLY A 30 -1.84 0.74 37.68
N LYS A 31 -2.92 1.12 38.40
CA LYS A 31 -2.85 1.80 39.70
C LYS A 31 -1.98 1.07 40.74
N ASN A 32 -1.94 -0.26 40.69
CA ASN A 32 -1.20 -1.10 41.65
C ASN A 32 0.12 -1.66 41.06
N ARG A 33 0.77 -0.95 40.13
CA ARG A 33 1.97 -1.41 39.39
C ARG A 33 1.78 -2.72 38.60
N GLN A 34 0.54 -3.14 38.38
CA GLN A 34 0.21 -4.28 37.52
C GLN A 34 0.39 -3.92 36.05
N PHE A 35 0.84 -4.87 35.22
CA PHE A 35 0.89 -4.67 33.78
C PHE A 35 -0.51 -4.82 33.17
N LEU A 36 -0.91 -3.84 32.36
CA LEU A 36 -2.17 -3.84 31.61
C LEU A 36 -1.93 -4.25 30.15
N PRO A 37 -2.95 -4.80 29.46
CA PRO A 37 -2.87 -5.11 28.04
C PRO A 37 -2.48 -3.88 27.20
N ASN A 38 -1.42 -4.03 26.41
CA ASN A 38 -0.87 -2.97 25.57
C ASN A 38 -0.90 -3.27 24.06
N GLY A 39 -1.56 -4.36 23.66
CA GLY A 39 -1.67 -4.80 22.27
C GLY A 39 -0.43 -5.50 21.70
N GLN A 40 0.62 -5.76 22.51
CA GLN A 40 1.83 -6.41 22.02
C GLN A 40 1.58 -7.82 21.46
N SER A 41 0.68 -8.59 22.09
CA SER A 41 0.33 -9.94 21.64
C SER A 41 -0.36 -9.95 20.27
N ALA A 42 -1.25 -8.99 19.99
CA ALA A 42 -1.90 -8.88 18.69
C ALA A 42 -0.91 -8.50 17.57
N LYS A 43 0.18 -7.81 17.91
CA LYS A 43 1.19 -7.33 16.98
C LYS A 43 2.34 -8.33 16.74
N SER A 44 2.53 -9.29 17.64
CA SER A 44 3.71 -10.18 17.63
C SER A 44 3.84 -11.00 16.34
N GLY A 45 2.73 -11.48 15.77
CA GLY A 45 2.72 -12.22 14.51
C GLY A 45 3.22 -11.38 13.34
N LEU A 46 2.67 -10.18 13.15
CA LEU A 46 3.10 -9.26 12.11
C LEU A 46 4.58 -8.88 12.26
N ASN A 47 5.02 -8.59 13.50
CA ASN A 47 6.42 -8.28 13.79
C ASN A 47 7.35 -9.41 13.34
N LYS A 48 7.00 -10.64 13.69
CA LYS A 48 7.77 -11.82 13.30
C LYS A 48 7.83 -11.96 11.78
N SER A 49 6.69 -11.89 11.08
CA SER A 49 6.65 -12.00 9.62
C SER A 49 7.48 -10.93 8.91
N LEU A 50 7.45 -9.68 9.38
CA LEU A 50 8.26 -8.60 8.80
C LEU A 50 9.77 -8.79 9.03
N GLN A 51 10.15 -9.34 10.19
CA GLN A 51 11.55 -9.63 10.50
C GLN A 51 12.06 -10.84 9.72
N ASP A 52 11.29 -11.93 9.67
CA ASP A 52 11.64 -13.15 8.94
C ASP A 52 11.78 -12.88 7.43
N ALA A 53 10.96 -11.98 6.88
CA ALA A 53 11.02 -11.57 5.48
C ALA A 53 12.10 -10.51 5.17
N ALA A 54 12.80 -9.98 6.17
CA ALA A 54 13.81 -8.93 6.04
C ALA A 54 13.34 -7.72 5.20
N THR A 55 12.06 -7.34 5.28
CA THR A 55 11.43 -6.38 4.36
C THR A 55 12.14 -5.03 4.31
N TYR A 56 12.59 -4.53 5.46
CA TYR A 56 13.31 -3.26 5.53
C TYR A 56 14.65 -3.32 4.77
N GLN A 57 15.44 -4.37 4.99
CA GLN A 57 16.73 -4.56 4.31
C GLN A 57 16.55 -4.74 2.80
N PHE A 58 15.49 -5.45 2.39
CA PHE A 58 15.15 -5.57 0.98
C PHE A 58 14.90 -4.21 0.32
N LEU A 59 14.15 -3.32 0.98
CA LEU A 59 13.90 -1.97 0.47
C LEU A 59 15.18 -1.13 0.39
N GLU A 60 16.07 -1.21 1.39
CA GLU A 60 17.36 -0.51 1.35
C GLU A 60 18.23 -0.99 0.16
N VAL A 61 18.31 -2.30 -0.06
CA VAL A 61 19.05 -2.87 -1.20
C VAL A 61 18.41 -2.46 -2.52
N LEU A 62 17.08 -2.49 -2.60
CA LEU A 62 16.33 -2.09 -3.80
C LEU A 62 16.57 -0.61 -4.14
N GLU A 63 16.53 0.28 -3.15
CA GLU A 63 16.85 1.71 -3.29
C GLU A 63 18.27 1.92 -3.79
N TYR A 64 19.24 1.22 -3.19
CA TYR A 64 20.64 1.29 -3.61
C TYR A 64 20.86 0.80 -5.05
N VAL A 65 20.27 -0.34 -5.41
CA VAL A 65 20.39 -0.93 -6.76
C VAL A 65 19.70 -0.03 -7.79
N ALA A 66 18.51 0.50 -7.49
CA ALA A 66 17.81 1.42 -8.37
C ALA A 66 18.65 2.66 -8.65
N TRP A 67 19.20 3.29 -7.61
CA TRP A 67 20.11 4.43 -7.75
C TRP A 67 21.33 4.09 -8.62
N LYS A 68 21.98 2.95 -8.37
CA LYS A 68 23.15 2.49 -9.14
C LYS A 68 22.84 2.29 -10.63
N LEU A 69 21.60 1.90 -10.96
CA LEU A 69 21.13 1.70 -12.33
C LEU A 69 20.50 2.96 -12.95
N GLY A 70 20.60 4.11 -12.29
CA GLY A 70 20.00 5.38 -12.75
C GLY A 70 18.47 5.38 -12.74
N LYS A 71 17.84 4.49 -11.96
CA LYS A 71 16.40 4.39 -11.79
C LYS A 71 15.95 5.18 -10.57
N LYS A 72 14.71 5.65 -10.57
CA LYS A 72 14.14 6.39 -9.43
C LYS A 72 13.17 5.52 -8.64
N ILE A 73 13.19 5.65 -7.32
CA ILE A 73 12.15 5.12 -6.44
C ILE A 73 11.32 6.28 -5.91
N ILE A 74 10.00 6.14 -6.01
CA ILE A 74 9.04 7.11 -5.49
C ILE A 74 8.12 6.38 -4.51
N LYS A 75 8.00 6.95 -3.31
CA LYS A 75 7.19 6.38 -2.24
C LYS A 75 5.78 6.97 -2.26
N VAL A 76 4.77 6.13 -2.08
CA VAL A 76 3.34 6.45 -2.11
C VAL A 76 2.73 6.14 -0.75
N ASP A 77 1.81 6.96 -0.25
CA ASP A 77 1.13 6.70 1.03
C ASP A 77 0.41 5.33 0.98
N PRO A 78 0.75 4.36 1.85
CA PRO A 78 0.13 3.04 1.88
C PRO A 78 -1.36 3.06 2.28
N LYS A 79 -1.88 4.18 2.78
CA LYS A 79 -3.25 4.24 3.29
C LYS A 79 -4.26 4.10 2.16
N GLY A 80 -4.99 2.98 2.19
CA GLY A 80 -6.13 2.72 1.31
C GLY A 80 -5.78 2.00 0.01
N THR A 81 -4.50 1.79 -0.30
CA THR A 81 -4.01 1.11 -1.52
C THR A 81 -4.60 -0.29 -1.71
N SER A 82 -4.76 -1.04 -0.63
CA SER A 82 -5.33 -2.40 -0.67
C SER A 82 -6.87 -2.45 -0.67
N GLN A 83 -7.53 -1.30 -0.54
CA GLN A 83 -8.98 -1.18 -0.42
C GLN A 83 -9.64 -0.41 -1.55
N HIS A 84 -8.91 0.24 -2.45
CA HIS A 84 -9.50 0.99 -3.54
C HIS A 84 -9.29 0.29 -4.88
N CYS A 85 -10.23 0.48 -5.80
CA CYS A 85 -10.07 0.05 -7.18
C CYS A 85 -9.07 0.97 -7.89
N TRP A 86 -8.12 0.40 -8.62
CA TRP A 86 -7.13 1.16 -9.39
C TRP A 86 -7.79 2.02 -10.49
N GLU A 87 -8.83 1.49 -11.11
CA GLU A 87 -9.53 2.10 -12.24
C GLU A 87 -10.35 3.30 -11.80
N CYS A 88 -11.38 3.08 -10.97
CA CYS A 88 -12.38 4.08 -10.63
C CYS A 88 -12.24 4.71 -9.25
N LEU A 89 -11.19 4.34 -8.50
CA LEU A 89 -10.91 4.81 -7.14
C LEU A 89 -12.04 4.54 -6.13
N ASN A 90 -13.02 3.70 -6.44
CA ASN A 90 -14.06 3.32 -5.49
C ASN A 90 -13.47 2.50 -4.35
N GLN A 91 -13.85 2.81 -3.11
CA GLN A 91 -13.50 1.99 -1.96
C GLN A 91 -14.28 0.67 -2.03
N VAL A 92 -13.55 -0.44 -2.00
CA VAL A 92 -14.03 -1.81 -1.89
C VAL A 92 -13.47 -2.37 -0.58
N PRO A 93 -14.19 -2.18 0.55
CA PRO A 93 -13.78 -2.67 1.85
C PRO A 93 -13.58 -4.19 1.80
N LYS A 94 -12.55 -4.67 2.49
CA LYS A 94 -12.23 -6.09 2.59
C LYS A 94 -12.00 -6.41 4.07
N SER A 95 -12.84 -7.26 4.64
CA SER A 95 -12.67 -7.81 5.97
C SER A 95 -11.44 -8.73 6.04
N LEU A 96 -10.99 -9.03 7.25
CA LEU A 96 -9.86 -9.94 7.47
C LEU A 96 -10.20 -11.39 7.10
N SER A 97 -11.44 -11.83 7.36
CA SER A 97 -11.95 -13.16 7.01
C SER A 97 -12.04 -13.37 5.51
N GLU A 98 -12.34 -12.31 4.76
CA GLU A 98 -12.33 -12.37 3.30
C GLU A 98 -10.92 -12.63 2.77
N ARG A 99 -9.84 -12.16 3.41
CA ARG A 99 -8.46 -12.34 2.87
C ARG A 99 -7.98 -13.80 2.79
N PHE A 100 -8.59 -14.74 3.52
CA PHE A 100 -8.14 -16.13 3.61
C PHE A 100 -9.03 -17.13 2.87
N ALA A 101 -10.10 -16.67 2.24
CA ALA A 101 -10.98 -17.55 1.48
C ALA A 101 -10.57 -17.58 -0.02
N PRO A 102 -10.67 -18.73 -0.70
CA PRO A 102 -10.15 -18.93 -2.07
C PRO A 102 -10.78 -18.05 -3.17
N ARG A 103 -11.89 -17.34 -2.87
CA ARG A 103 -12.53 -16.39 -3.80
C ARG A 103 -12.01 -14.94 -3.70
N HIS A 104 -11.10 -14.65 -2.78
CA HIS A 104 -10.80 -13.26 -2.38
C HIS A 104 -9.35 -12.82 -2.68
N GLU A 105 -8.58 -13.67 -3.35
CA GLU A 105 -7.37 -13.26 -4.08
C GLU A 105 -7.70 -12.31 -5.22
N ARG A 106 -8.96 -12.31 -5.70
CA ARG A 106 -9.44 -11.37 -6.70
C ARG A 106 -10.02 -10.09 -6.08
N HIS A 107 -9.64 -8.96 -6.65
CA HIS A 107 -10.40 -7.73 -6.60
C HIS A 107 -11.59 -7.83 -7.56
N SER A 108 -12.79 -7.57 -7.07
CA SER A 108 -14.00 -7.35 -7.89
C SER A 108 -14.62 -6.03 -7.47
N CYS A 109 -14.74 -5.08 -8.40
CA CYS A 109 -15.25 -3.74 -8.12
C CYS A 109 -16.73 -3.62 -8.48
N PRO A 110 -17.64 -3.35 -7.52
CA PRO A 110 -19.07 -3.22 -7.82
C PRO A 110 -19.42 -1.93 -8.59
N LYS A 111 -18.54 -0.92 -8.61
CA LYS A 111 -18.79 0.36 -9.32
C LYS A 111 -18.45 0.27 -10.80
N CYS A 112 -17.27 -0.28 -11.15
CA CYS A 112 -16.77 -0.28 -12.53
C CYS A 112 -16.64 -1.68 -13.16
N GLY A 113 -16.93 -2.74 -12.41
CA GLY A 113 -16.88 -4.12 -12.91
C GLY A 113 -15.47 -4.71 -13.06
N GLN A 114 -14.41 -4.00 -12.65
CA GLN A 114 -13.04 -4.53 -12.74
C GLN A 114 -12.85 -5.81 -11.93
N GLU A 115 -12.24 -6.82 -12.55
CA GLU A 115 -11.89 -8.10 -11.94
C GLU A 115 -10.45 -8.52 -12.23
N LEU A 116 -9.61 -8.52 -11.21
CA LEU A 116 -8.19 -8.85 -11.32
C LEU A 116 -7.64 -9.38 -10.01
N ASP A 117 -6.39 -9.84 -10.00
CA ASP A 117 -5.70 -10.17 -8.75
C ASP A 117 -5.61 -8.92 -7.83
N ARG A 118 -5.75 -9.13 -6.52
CA ARG A 118 -5.80 -8.06 -5.52
C ARG A 118 -4.46 -7.33 -5.37
N ASP A 119 -3.36 -8.07 -5.41
CA ASP A 119 -2.04 -7.48 -5.30
C ASP A 119 -1.71 -6.74 -6.61
N TYR A 120 -2.14 -7.28 -7.75
CA TYR A 120 -2.04 -6.58 -9.03
C TYR A 120 -2.86 -5.28 -9.06
N ASN A 121 -4.09 -5.27 -8.53
CA ASN A 121 -4.88 -4.03 -8.37
C ASN A 121 -4.14 -3.01 -7.50
N SER A 122 -3.57 -3.46 -6.39
CA SER A 122 -2.84 -2.58 -5.47
C SER A 122 -1.61 -1.98 -6.15
N ALA A 123 -0.86 -2.79 -6.92
CA ALA A 123 0.30 -2.34 -7.69
C ALA A 123 -0.08 -1.31 -8.76
N LEU A 124 -1.17 -1.54 -9.52
CA LEU A 124 -1.67 -0.57 -10.50
C LEU A 124 -2.13 0.74 -9.85
N LEU A 125 -2.78 0.66 -8.69
CA LEU A 125 -3.20 1.85 -7.95
C LEU A 125 -2.00 2.66 -7.44
N ILE A 126 -0.97 1.99 -6.88
CA ILE A 126 0.27 2.62 -6.43
C ILE A 126 0.98 3.29 -7.62
N GLN A 127 1.03 2.61 -8.77
CA GLN A 127 1.58 3.18 -10.00
C GLN A 127 0.79 4.42 -10.45
N LYS A 128 -0.54 4.35 -10.46
CA LYS A 128 -1.41 5.46 -10.85
C LYS A 128 -1.19 6.69 -9.97
N ILE A 129 -1.22 6.53 -8.65
CA ILE A 129 -0.97 7.63 -7.70
C ILE A 129 0.45 8.16 -7.84
N GLY A 130 1.42 7.26 -7.94
CA GLY A 130 2.82 7.61 -8.12
C GLY A 130 3.05 8.46 -9.37
N LEU A 131 2.42 8.12 -10.50
CA LEU A 131 2.53 8.91 -11.73
C LEU A 131 1.94 10.31 -11.57
N LEU A 132 0.77 10.46 -10.95
CA LEU A 132 0.17 11.78 -10.67
C LEU A 132 1.12 12.66 -9.84
N SER A 133 1.76 12.08 -8.81
CA SER A 133 2.76 12.80 -7.99
C SER A 133 3.96 13.30 -8.78
N THR A 134 4.33 12.65 -9.90
CA THR A 134 5.46 13.08 -10.75
C THR A 134 5.11 14.21 -11.71
N GLN A 135 3.82 14.44 -11.98
CA GLN A 135 3.34 15.43 -12.95
C GLN A 135 3.16 16.83 -12.33
N GLY A 136 3.63 17.04 -11.09
CA GLY A 136 3.51 18.30 -10.38
C GLY A 136 2.19 18.45 -9.61
N GLU A 137 1.35 17.42 -9.59
CA GLU A 137 0.15 17.37 -8.77
C GLU A 137 0.54 16.94 -7.35
N ASP A 138 -0.01 17.60 -6.32
CA ASP A 138 0.18 17.21 -4.90
C ASP A 138 -0.71 15.99 -4.55
N ILE A 139 -0.62 14.93 -5.36
CA ILE A 139 -1.36 13.70 -5.23
C ILE A 139 -0.41 12.57 -4.83
N THR A 140 -0.19 12.45 -3.53
CA THR A 140 0.70 11.44 -2.95
C THR A 140 -0.03 10.29 -2.26
N SER A 141 -1.37 10.36 -2.20
CA SER A 141 -2.22 9.42 -1.48
C SER A 141 -3.49 9.06 -2.26
N VAL A 142 -4.10 7.93 -1.90
CA VAL A 142 -5.42 7.55 -2.42
C VAL A 142 -6.46 8.62 -2.07
N LYS A 143 -6.37 9.21 -0.88
CA LYS A 143 -7.31 10.24 -0.40
C LYS A 143 -7.28 11.49 -1.29
N THR A 144 -6.09 11.95 -1.66
CA THR A 144 -5.92 13.11 -2.56
C THR A 144 -6.37 12.76 -3.98
N ALA A 145 -6.08 11.55 -4.46
CA ALA A 145 -6.51 11.08 -5.78
C ALA A 145 -8.04 11.02 -5.90
N VAL A 146 -8.72 10.48 -4.89
CA VAL A 146 -10.20 10.45 -4.83
C VAL A 146 -10.77 11.87 -4.87
N LYS A 147 -10.21 12.80 -4.09
CA LYS A 147 -10.67 14.20 -4.09
C LYS A 147 -10.50 14.87 -5.45
N ALA A 148 -9.36 14.67 -6.11
CA ALA A 148 -9.10 15.21 -7.43
C ALA A 148 -10.09 14.65 -8.47
N SER A 149 -10.29 13.33 -8.48
CA SER A 149 -11.24 12.67 -9.39
C SER A 149 -12.69 13.15 -9.19
N LEU A 150 -13.11 13.40 -7.95
CA LEU A 150 -14.44 13.94 -7.67
C LEU A 150 -14.59 15.41 -8.14
N ALA A 151 -13.50 16.19 -8.14
CA ALA A 151 -13.49 17.55 -8.64
C ALA A 151 -13.54 17.61 -10.18
N GLU A 152 -12.94 16.63 -10.86
CA GLU A 152 -13.05 16.48 -12.30
C GLU A 152 -14.46 16.02 -12.73
N GLU A 153 -15.04 15.04 -12.03
CA GLU A 153 -16.43 14.60 -12.27
C GLU A 153 -17.46 15.73 -12.06
N SER A 154 -17.23 16.65 -11.11
CA SER A 154 -18.13 17.78 -10.88
C SER A 154 -17.98 18.91 -11.91
N LEU A 155 -16.80 19.06 -12.52
CA LEU A 155 -16.57 19.97 -13.64
C LEU A 155 -17.04 19.40 -14.99
N ALA A 156 -17.12 18.07 -15.11
CA ALA A 156 -17.52 17.36 -16.32
C ALA A 156 -19.04 17.15 -16.45
N LEU A 157 -19.83 17.61 -15.49
CA LEU A 157 -21.29 17.63 -15.58
C LEU A 157 -21.76 18.89 -16.36
N PRO A 158 -22.58 18.74 -17.41
CA PRO A 158 -23.12 19.87 -18.18
C PRO A 158 -24.11 20.73 -17.38
#